data_AF-A0A2E1U8Q7-F1
#
_entry.id   AF-A0A2E1U8Q7-F1
#
_cell.length_a   1.000
_cell.length_b   1.000
_cell.length_c   1.000
_cell.angle_alpha   90.00
_cell.angle_beta   90.00
_cell.angle_gamma   90.00
#
_symmetry.space_group_name_H-M   'P 1'
#
loop_
_entity.id
_entity.type
_entity.pdbx_description
1 polymer ?
#
loop_
_entity_poly.entity_id
_entity_poly.type
_entity_poly.pdbx_seq_one_letter_code
_entity_poly.pdbx_strand_id
1 'polypeptide(L)'
;MNLRFTLHPSQRRAMLVVVVLIGLSRVGMGFAMDALNIHLKKEPVPLQRGLADVPRSLGSWEAVGDDQRLSAEFIEELGTDQFLTRSYEHADGRFLQLHLAYYTGMIDAVPHVPDRCLVATGGFDLEQLPENLPLGIQQSGWKKIDDLWFEVGIEDPLTGRVAEVFVPTSDLALRTSSFVRSDQPGTVLWGGYFFVANGKFAATPESVKRLAFDPSQKMAYYCKVQLVTQLKRRQDRSDFVDASREFLELLLPHLMRSLPDWRSLSADLESS
;
A
#
# COMPACT_ATOMS: atom_id res chain seq x y z
N MET A 1 55.03 -8.07 18.44
CA MET A 1 55.67 -7.65 17.17
C MET A 1 54.90 -6.45 16.64
N ASN A 2 55.37 -5.23 16.90
CA ASN A 2 54.67 -3.99 16.53
C ASN A 2 55.07 -3.60 15.10
N LEU A 3 54.19 -3.85 14.12
CA LEU A 3 54.34 -3.34 12.77
C LEU A 3 54.14 -1.82 12.76
N ARG A 4 55.24 -1.06 12.81
CA ARG A 4 55.23 0.38 12.51
C ARG A 4 55.20 0.55 10.99
N PHE A 5 54.02 0.80 10.43
CA PHE A 5 53.90 1.26 9.05
C PHE A 5 54.43 2.70 8.92
N THR A 6 55.66 2.85 8.44
CA THR A 6 56.22 4.17 8.10
C THR A 6 55.78 4.55 6.69
N LEU A 7 54.66 5.26 6.58
CA LEU A 7 54.19 5.82 5.30
C LEU A 7 55.21 6.82 4.73
N HIS A 8 55.63 6.60 3.49
CA HIS A 8 56.55 7.47 2.76
C HIS A 8 55.88 8.85 2.50
N PRO A 9 56.62 9.97 2.42
CA PRO A 9 56.04 11.31 2.24
C PRO A 9 55.11 11.44 1.02
N SER A 10 55.40 10.73 -0.07
CA SER A 10 54.54 10.64 -1.26
C SER A 10 53.22 9.93 -1.00
N GLN A 11 53.24 8.85 -0.21
CA GLN A 11 52.04 8.10 0.19
C GLN A 11 51.16 8.95 1.12
N ARG A 12 51.76 9.70 2.06
CA ARG A 12 51.00 10.62 2.93
C ARG A 12 50.31 11.74 2.13
N ARG A 13 50.99 12.30 1.14
CA ARG A 13 50.42 13.31 0.23
C ARG A 13 49.27 12.73 -0.61
N ALA A 14 49.44 11.53 -1.17
CA ALA A 14 48.39 10.84 -1.90
C ALA A 14 47.17 10.56 -1.01
N MET A 15 47.39 10.08 0.22
CA MET A 15 46.32 9.83 1.19
C MET A 15 45.57 11.13 1.55
N LEU A 16 46.29 12.23 1.76
CA LEU A 16 45.69 13.54 2.01
C LEU A 16 44.83 14.01 0.84
N VAL A 17 45.32 13.87 -0.39
CA VAL A 17 44.55 14.23 -1.60
C VAL A 17 43.27 13.40 -1.69
N VAL A 18 43.34 12.08 -1.43
CA VAL A 18 42.15 11.21 -1.43
C VAL A 18 41.16 11.59 -0.33
N VAL A 19 41.62 11.86 0.88
CA VAL A 19 40.76 12.28 2.00
C VAL A 19 40.11 13.62 1.70
N VAL A 20 40.85 14.58 1.14
CA VAL A 20 40.31 15.87 0.73
C VAL A 20 39.29 15.71 -0.40
N LEU A 21 39.57 14.87 -1.41
CA LEU A 21 38.62 14.57 -2.48
C LEU A 21 37.33 13.96 -1.93
N ILE A 22 37.41 12.93 -1.08
CA ILE A 22 36.22 12.31 -0.47
C ILE A 22 35.46 13.33 0.39
N GLY A 23 36.16 14.14 1.18
CA GLY A 23 35.57 15.20 1.99
C GLY A 23 34.83 16.23 1.14
N LEU A 24 35.46 16.72 0.07
CA LEU A 24 34.85 17.67 -0.87
C LEU A 24 33.68 17.04 -1.63
N SER A 25 33.79 15.78 -2.06
CA SER A 25 32.69 15.06 -2.70
C SER A 25 31.50 14.87 -1.77
N ARG A 26 31.72 14.58 -0.49
CA ARG A 26 30.63 14.44 0.50
C ARG A 26 29.91 15.77 0.73
N VAL A 27 30.66 16.85 0.91
CA VAL A 27 30.08 18.19 1.10
C VAL A 27 29.38 18.68 -0.17
N GLY A 28 30.03 18.51 -1.33
CA GLY A 28 29.46 18.88 -2.63
C GLY A 28 28.20 18.08 -2.97
N MET A 29 28.17 16.79 -2.64
CA MET A 29 26.97 15.96 -2.79
C MET A 29 25.85 16.44 -1.87
N GLY A 30 26.12 16.75 -0.60
CA GLY A 30 25.10 17.30 0.31
C GLY A 30 24.49 18.60 -0.22
N PHE A 31 25.33 19.53 -0.66
CA PHE A 31 24.86 20.79 -1.25
C PHE A 31 24.08 20.55 -2.56
N ALA A 32 24.53 19.62 -3.41
CA ALA A 32 23.82 19.27 -4.64
C ALA A 32 22.47 18.62 -4.34
N MET A 33 22.37 17.78 -3.31
CA MET A 33 21.13 17.13 -2.90
C MET A 33 20.12 18.14 -2.35
N ASP A 34 20.55 19.08 -1.52
CA ASP A 34 19.71 20.17 -1.01
C ASP A 34 19.27 21.10 -2.16
N ALA A 35 20.19 21.49 -3.05
CA ALA A 35 19.87 22.34 -4.19
C ALA A 35 18.93 21.68 -5.21
N LEU A 36 18.94 20.34 -5.29
CA LEU A 36 18.07 19.55 -6.18
C LEU A 36 16.81 19.02 -5.48
N ASN A 37 16.57 19.37 -4.22
CA ASN A 37 15.46 18.87 -3.39
C ASN A 37 15.35 17.32 -3.40
N ILE A 38 16.48 16.62 -3.31
CA ILE A 38 16.53 15.16 -3.33
C ILE A 38 16.40 14.61 -1.91
N HIS A 39 15.21 14.11 -1.58
CA HIS A 39 14.88 13.46 -0.32
C HIS A 39 15.09 11.94 -0.42
N LEU A 40 16.26 11.46 0.01
CA LEU A 40 16.56 10.01 0.09
C LEU A 40 15.82 9.30 1.23
N LYS A 41 15.60 10.00 2.35
CA LYS A 41 14.80 9.50 3.47
C LYS A 41 13.47 10.22 3.50
N LYS A 42 12.37 9.47 3.56
CA LYS A 42 11.02 10.04 3.62
C LYS A 42 10.63 10.33 5.06
N GLU A 43 9.86 11.38 5.24
CA GLU A 43 9.20 11.67 6.51
C GLU A 43 7.92 10.82 6.63
N PRO A 44 7.63 10.28 7.83
CA PRO A 44 6.42 9.53 8.06
C PRO A 44 5.19 10.45 8.05
N VAL A 45 4.09 9.92 7.52
CA VAL A 45 2.78 10.57 7.46
C VAL A 45 1.83 9.72 8.29
N PRO A 46 1.27 10.24 9.39
CA PRO A 46 0.32 9.49 10.20
C PRO A 46 -1.00 9.29 9.44
N LEU A 47 -1.70 8.20 9.73
CA LEU A 47 -3.09 8.04 9.32
C LEU A 47 -3.95 9.16 9.89
N GLN A 48 -4.97 9.60 9.14
CA GLN A 48 -5.97 10.52 9.67
C GLN A 48 -6.87 9.84 10.70
N ARG A 49 -7.16 8.56 10.47
CA ARG A 49 -8.00 7.71 11.32
C ARG A 49 -7.46 6.28 11.33
N GLY A 50 -7.74 5.55 12.40
CA GLY A 50 -7.33 4.14 12.48
C GLY A 50 -7.99 3.32 11.38
N LEU A 51 -7.29 2.34 10.80
CA LEU A 51 -7.87 1.46 9.78
C LEU A 51 -9.10 0.70 10.30
N ALA A 52 -9.20 0.49 11.61
CA ALA A 52 -10.36 -0.11 12.27
C ALA A 52 -11.66 0.72 12.13
N ASP A 53 -11.57 2.01 11.80
CA ASP A 53 -12.71 2.92 11.58
C ASP A 53 -13.42 2.66 10.25
N VAL A 54 -12.86 1.80 9.39
CA VAL A 54 -13.60 1.24 8.25
C VAL A 54 -14.90 0.61 8.79
N PRO A 55 -16.07 0.93 8.22
CA PRO A 55 -17.34 0.43 8.71
C PRO A 55 -17.41 -1.09 8.76
N ARG A 56 -18.11 -1.62 9.76
CA ARG A 56 -18.44 -3.05 9.83
C ARG A 56 -19.61 -3.44 8.93
N SER A 57 -20.37 -2.47 8.43
CA SER A 57 -21.45 -2.70 7.46
C SER A 57 -21.22 -1.76 6.28
N LEU A 58 -21.23 -2.32 5.07
CA LEU A 58 -21.01 -1.64 3.81
C LEU A 58 -22.06 -2.12 2.82
N GLY A 59 -23.15 -1.37 2.68
CA GLY A 59 -24.28 -1.79 1.86
C GLY A 59 -24.83 -3.15 2.31
N SER A 60 -24.80 -4.14 1.43
CA SER A 60 -25.22 -5.53 1.71
C SER A 60 -24.12 -6.42 2.29
N TRP A 61 -22.95 -5.87 2.59
CA TRP A 61 -21.83 -6.58 3.23
C TRP A 61 -21.80 -6.30 4.73
N GLU A 62 -21.72 -7.36 5.54
CA GLU A 62 -21.62 -7.28 7.00
C GLU A 62 -20.37 -8.00 7.50
N ALA A 63 -19.67 -7.38 8.45
CA ALA A 63 -18.47 -7.93 9.03
C ALA A 63 -18.79 -9.08 9.99
N VAL A 64 -18.21 -10.25 9.72
CA VAL A 64 -18.42 -11.48 10.50
C VAL A 64 -17.24 -11.78 11.41
N GLY A 65 -17.54 -12.11 12.67
CA GLY A 65 -16.53 -12.37 13.70
C GLY A 65 -15.74 -11.12 14.14
N ASP A 66 -14.75 -11.33 14.99
CA ASP A 66 -13.85 -10.25 15.44
C ASP A 66 -12.75 -9.95 14.42
N ASP A 67 -12.19 -8.75 14.49
CA ASP A 67 -11.02 -8.38 13.70
C ASP A 67 -9.84 -9.30 14.08
N GLN A 68 -9.18 -9.89 13.09
CA GLN A 68 -8.15 -10.87 13.34
C GLN A 68 -6.91 -10.21 13.93
N ARG A 69 -6.44 -10.77 15.04
CA ARG A 69 -5.14 -10.42 15.64
C ARG A 69 -4.06 -11.24 14.98
N LEU A 70 -3.07 -10.58 14.40
CA LEU A 70 -1.89 -11.24 13.87
C LEU A 70 -0.91 -11.53 15.01
N SER A 71 -0.13 -12.60 14.87
CA SER A 71 0.94 -12.91 15.84
C SER A 71 2.07 -11.89 15.74
N ALA A 72 2.92 -11.81 16.78
CA ALA A 72 4.04 -10.89 16.77
C ALA A 72 5.00 -11.14 15.60
N GLU A 73 5.21 -12.41 15.25
CA GLU A 73 6.03 -12.83 14.11
C GLU A 73 5.44 -12.32 12.79
N PHE A 74 4.13 -12.45 12.60
CA PHE A 74 3.46 -11.94 11.40
C PHE A 74 3.50 -10.41 11.32
N ILE A 75 3.46 -9.70 12.45
CA ILE A 75 3.58 -8.23 12.49
C ILE A 75 5.00 -7.80 12.10
N GLU A 76 6.01 -8.49 12.61
CA GLU A 76 7.42 -8.26 12.24
C GLU A 76 7.64 -8.50 10.74
N GLU A 77 7.12 -9.60 10.20
CA GLU A 77 7.15 -9.88 8.76
C GLU A 77 6.37 -8.86 7.95
N LEU A 78 5.20 -8.43 8.42
CA LEU A 78 4.39 -7.42 7.73
C LEU A 78 5.11 -6.07 7.65
N GLY A 79 5.98 -5.78 8.61
CA GLY A 79 6.76 -4.54 8.69
C GLY A 79 5.95 -3.32 9.13
N THR A 80 4.74 -3.53 9.67
CA THR A 80 3.87 -2.48 10.21
C THR A 80 2.91 -3.04 11.26
N ASP A 81 2.63 -2.24 12.29
CA ASP A 81 1.59 -2.50 13.29
C ASP A 81 0.25 -1.83 12.93
N GLN A 82 0.21 -1.04 11.86
CA GLN A 82 -1.00 -0.40 11.34
C GLN A 82 -1.65 -1.28 10.28
N PHE A 83 -2.48 -2.22 10.73
CA PHE A 83 -3.21 -3.13 9.86
C PHE A 83 -4.65 -3.35 10.33
N LEU A 84 -5.48 -3.84 9.41
CA LEU A 84 -6.82 -4.38 9.69
C LEU A 84 -6.98 -5.68 8.90
N THR A 85 -7.37 -6.76 9.57
CA THR A 85 -7.83 -7.99 8.91
C THR A 85 -9.24 -8.30 9.37
N ARG A 86 -10.21 -8.23 8.46
CA ARG A 86 -11.63 -8.39 8.76
C ARG A 86 -12.34 -9.18 7.68
N SER A 87 -13.24 -10.07 8.11
CA SER A 87 -14.06 -10.86 7.21
C SER A 87 -15.43 -10.21 7.01
N TYR A 88 -15.93 -10.22 5.79
CA TYR A 88 -17.25 -9.73 5.40
C TYR A 88 -18.02 -10.82 4.67
N GLU A 89 -19.31 -10.90 4.98
CA GLU A 89 -20.27 -11.75 4.28
C GLU A 89 -21.32 -10.85 3.63
N HIS A 90 -21.63 -11.12 2.38
CA HIS A 90 -22.68 -10.45 1.63
C HIS A 90 -24.02 -11.18 1.86
N ALA A 91 -25.14 -10.46 1.74
CA ALA A 91 -26.49 -11.01 1.91
C ALA A 91 -26.84 -12.22 1.01
N ASP A 92 -26.12 -12.43 -0.11
CA ASP A 92 -26.28 -13.58 -1.01
C ASP A 92 -25.34 -14.77 -0.69
N GLY A 93 -24.56 -14.67 0.39
CA GLY A 93 -23.62 -15.70 0.84
C GLY A 93 -22.21 -15.61 0.24
N ARG A 94 -21.87 -14.57 -0.56
CA ARG A 94 -20.48 -14.29 -0.94
C ARG A 94 -19.68 -13.88 0.29
N PHE A 95 -18.40 -14.26 0.32
CA PHE A 95 -17.49 -13.97 1.43
C PHE A 95 -16.21 -13.32 0.93
N LEU A 96 -15.73 -12.29 1.63
CA LEU A 96 -14.46 -11.62 1.38
C LEU A 96 -13.73 -11.37 2.69
N GLN A 97 -12.45 -11.72 2.76
CA GLN A 97 -11.55 -11.26 3.80
C GLN A 97 -10.78 -10.04 3.30
N LEU A 98 -10.98 -8.91 3.96
CA LEU A 98 -10.24 -7.67 3.77
C LEU A 98 -8.98 -7.69 4.64
N HIS A 99 -7.84 -7.39 4.03
CA HIS A 99 -6.60 -7.09 4.72
C HIS A 99 -6.04 -5.74 4.25
N LEU A 100 -5.91 -4.80 5.18
CA LEU A 100 -5.30 -3.48 4.99
C LEU A 100 -3.99 -3.42 5.77
N ALA A 101 -2.95 -2.85 5.17
CA ALA A 101 -1.68 -2.60 5.85
C ALA A 101 -1.08 -1.27 5.40
N TYR A 102 -0.76 -0.39 6.35
CA TYR A 102 -0.30 0.97 6.09
C TYR A 102 1.20 1.14 6.39
N TYR A 103 1.90 1.83 5.51
CA TYR A 103 3.35 2.01 5.54
C TYR A 103 3.73 3.45 5.29
N THR A 104 4.72 3.96 6.02
CA THR A 104 5.21 5.34 5.85
C THR A 104 6.65 5.54 6.36
N GLY A 105 7.32 6.62 5.93
CA GLY A 105 8.63 7.06 6.40
C GLY A 105 9.84 6.28 5.87
N MET A 106 9.90 4.96 6.07
CA MET A 106 11.01 4.12 5.59
C MET A 106 10.49 3.17 4.52
N ILE A 107 10.53 3.59 3.26
CA ILE A 107 9.84 2.89 2.16
C ILE A 107 10.70 1.75 1.58
N ASP A 108 11.88 1.48 2.13
CA ASP A 108 12.79 0.42 1.66
C ASP A 108 12.25 -1.01 1.79
N ALA A 109 11.11 -1.21 2.48
CA ALA A 109 10.43 -2.50 2.52
C ALA A 109 9.63 -2.76 1.24
N VAL A 110 10.08 -3.75 0.46
CA VAL A 110 9.29 -4.31 -0.64
C VAL A 110 7.95 -4.80 -0.08
N PRO A 111 6.80 -4.36 -0.61
CA PRO A 111 5.50 -4.74 -0.07
C PRO A 111 5.32 -6.27 -0.03
N HIS A 112 4.91 -6.81 1.11
CA HIS A 112 4.53 -8.21 1.23
C HIS A 112 3.24 -8.46 0.46
N VAL A 113 3.33 -9.21 -0.65
CA VAL A 113 2.22 -9.51 -1.55
C VAL A 113 1.86 -11.00 -1.55
N PRO A 114 0.58 -11.35 -1.77
CA PRO A 114 0.11 -12.74 -1.82
C PRO A 114 0.92 -13.62 -2.78
N ASP A 115 1.27 -13.08 -3.94
CA ASP A 115 2.04 -13.76 -5.00
C ASP A 115 3.36 -14.35 -4.51
N ARG A 116 3.96 -13.73 -3.48
CA ARG A 116 5.23 -14.18 -2.89
C ARG A 116 4.99 -14.95 -1.60
N CYS A 117 4.09 -14.46 -0.74
CA CYS A 117 3.92 -15.02 0.59
C CYS A 117 3.24 -16.39 0.57
N LEU A 118 2.11 -16.53 -0.13
CA LEU A 118 1.32 -17.78 -0.10
C LEU A 118 2.07 -18.96 -0.73
N VAL A 119 2.87 -18.69 -1.76
CA VAL A 119 3.75 -19.68 -2.40
C VAL A 119 4.96 -19.97 -1.51
N ALA A 120 5.58 -18.96 -0.91
CA ALA A 120 6.77 -19.13 -0.07
C ALA A 120 6.53 -19.89 1.23
N THR A 121 5.32 -19.81 1.82
CA THR A 121 4.95 -20.59 3.01
C THR A 121 4.80 -22.09 2.72
N GLY A 122 4.86 -22.52 1.45
CA GLY A 122 4.85 -23.94 1.05
C GLY A 122 3.50 -24.66 1.23
N GLY A 123 2.45 -23.92 1.55
CA GLY A 123 1.10 -24.47 1.77
C GLY A 123 0.15 -24.34 0.57
N PHE A 124 0.52 -23.56 -0.45
CA PHE A 124 -0.31 -23.25 -1.60
C PHE A 124 0.50 -23.28 -2.90
N ASP A 125 -0.05 -23.93 -3.92
CA ASP A 125 0.49 -23.91 -5.28
C ASP A 125 -0.23 -22.83 -6.10
N LEU A 126 0.55 -22.04 -6.82
CA LEU A 126 0.01 -21.01 -7.72
C LEU A 126 -0.66 -21.69 -8.92
N GLU A 127 -1.97 -21.51 -9.06
CA GLU A 127 -2.74 -22.08 -10.17
C GLU A 127 -2.85 -21.08 -11.33
N GLN A 128 -3.16 -19.82 -11.02
CA GLN A 128 -3.18 -18.74 -12.00
C GLN A 128 -2.17 -17.65 -11.64
N LEU A 129 -1.34 -17.31 -12.63
CA LEU A 129 -0.37 -16.22 -12.52
C LEU A 129 -1.06 -14.87 -12.26
N PRO A 130 -0.43 -13.95 -11.51
CA PRO A 130 -1.02 -12.67 -11.19
C PRO A 130 -1.24 -11.80 -12.44
N GLU A 131 -2.48 -11.36 -12.63
CA GLU A 131 -2.89 -10.47 -13.73
C GLU A 131 -3.52 -9.19 -13.17
N ASN A 132 -3.24 -8.04 -13.79
CA ASN A 132 -3.85 -6.77 -13.39
C ASN A 132 -5.20 -6.60 -14.11
N LEU A 133 -6.30 -6.78 -13.39
CA LEU A 133 -7.65 -6.70 -13.93
C LEU A 133 -8.26 -5.32 -13.64
N PRO A 134 -8.61 -4.50 -14.65
CA PRO A 134 -9.34 -3.26 -14.44
C PRO A 134 -10.71 -3.56 -13.81
N LEU A 135 -11.02 -2.93 -12.68
CA LEU A 135 -12.30 -3.18 -11.99
C LEU A 135 -13.45 -2.31 -12.52
N GLY A 136 -13.15 -1.15 -13.10
CA GLY A 136 -14.19 -0.23 -13.60
C GLY A 136 -15.16 0.19 -12.48
N ILE A 137 -14.62 0.70 -11.37
CA ILE A 137 -15.38 1.15 -10.19
C ILE A 137 -16.44 2.17 -10.62
N GLN A 138 -17.70 1.88 -10.30
CA GLN A 138 -18.81 2.78 -10.55
C GLN A 138 -18.83 3.90 -9.50
N GLN A 139 -18.63 5.12 -9.96
CA GLN A 139 -18.45 6.31 -9.12
C GLN A 139 -19.80 7.01 -8.86
N SER A 140 -20.87 6.22 -8.66
CA SER A 140 -22.22 6.77 -8.52
C SER A 140 -22.30 7.67 -7.29
N GLY A 141 -22.75 8.93 -7.49
CA GLY A 141 -22.79 9.94 -6.43
C GLY A 141 -21.46 10.65 -6.13
N TRP A 142 -20.37 10.31 -6.83
CA TRP A 142 -19.09 11.00 -6.67
C TRP A 142 -19.03 12.21 -7.61
N LYS A 143 -18.61 13.35 -7.08
CA LYS A 143 -18.51 14.59 -7.85
C LYS A 143 -17.07 14.77 -8.34
N LYS A 144 -16.85 14.77 -9.67
CA LYS A 144 -15.52 15.10 -10.22
C LYS A 144 -15.24 16.58 -9.96
N ILE A 145 -14.15 16.89 -9.25
CA ILE A 145 -13.76 18.27 -8.93
C ILE A 145 -12.62 18.78 -9.83
N ASP A 146 -11.71 17.89 -10.20
CA ASP A 146 -10.63 18.14 -11.15
C ASP A 146 -10.21 16.84 -11.85
N ASP A 147 -9.13 16.86 -12.63
CA ASP A 147 -8.66 15.68 -13.36
C ASP A 147 -8.00 14.61 -12.49
N LEU A 148 -7.69 14.90 -11.22
CA LEU A 148 -7.02 14.02 -10.29
C LEU A 148 -7.95 13.47 -9.21
N TRP A 149 -9.02 14.20 -8.87
CA TRP A 149 -9.84 13.92 -7.70
C TRP A 149 -11.35 13.93 -7.95
N PHE A 150 -12.00 12.95 -7.32
CA PHE A 150 -13.42 12.96 -6.99
C PHE A 150 -13.62 13.43 -5.55
N GLU A 151 -14.73 14.10 -5.30
CA GLU A 151 -15.23 14.49 -3.99
C GLU A 151 -16.43 13.61 -3.64
N VAL A 152 -16.40 12.99 -2.45
CA VAL A 152 -17.43 12.11 -1.93
C VAL A 152 -17.79 12.54 -0.51
N GLY A 153 -19.08 12.82 -0.28
CA GLY A 153 -19.60 13.11 1.05
C GLY A 153 -19.88 11.81 1.82
N ILE A 154 -19.22 11.63 2.96
CA ILE A 154 -19.49 10.52 3.87
C ILE A 154 -20.15 11.04 5.12
N GLU A 155 -21.40 10.65 5.34
CA GLU A 155 -22.10 10.96 6.58
C GLU A 155 -21.53 10.14 7.74
N ASP A 156 -21.19 10.82 8.82
CA ASP A 156 -20.80 10.20 10.08
C ASP A 156 -22.07 9.72 10.81
N PRO A 157 -22.23 8.41 11.06
CA PRO A 157 -23.49 7.86 11.58
C PRO A 157 -23.80 8.30 13.02
N LEU A 158 -22.80 8.76 13.78
CA LEU A 158 -22.98 9.19 15.16
C LEU A 158 -23.31 10.67 15.26
N THR A 159 -22.72 11.49 14.39
CA THR A 159 -22.82 12.96 14.46
C THR A 159 -23.72 13.56 13.38
N GLY A 160 -24.09 12.81 12.35
CA GLY A 160 -24.82 13.29 11.17
C GLY A 160 -24.03 14.28 10.31
N ARG A 161 -22.74 14.49 10.61
CA ARG A 161 -21.88 15.41 9.87
C ARG A 161 -21.38 14.73 8.62
N VAL A 162 -21.47 15.43 7.49
CA VAL A 162 -20.86 14.98 6.24
C VAL A 162 -19.39 15.37 6.24
N ALA A 163 -18.52 14.38 6.17
CA ALA A 163 -17.10 14.58 5.92
C ALA A 163 -16.86 14.51 4.40
N GLU A 164 -16.19 15.53 3.86
CA GLU A 164 -15.72 15.52 2.48
C GLU A 164 -14.48 14.63 2.39
N VAL A 165 -14.49 13.71 1.42
CA VAL A 165 -13.40 12.77 1.19
C VAL A 165 -13.02 12.80 -0.28
N PHE A 166 -11.72 12.81 -0.55
CA PHE A 166 -11.20 12.84 -1.91
C PHE A 166 -10.73 11.46 -2.35
N VAL A 167 -11.20 11.01 -3.51
CA VAL A 167 -10.85 9.72 -4.10
C VAL A 167 -10.15 9.96 -5.44
N PRO A 168 -9.06 9.24 -5.78
CA PRO A 168 -8.33 9.47 -7.02
C PRO A 168 -9.17 9.12 -8.26
N THR A 169 -9.02 9.88 -9.33
CA THR A 169 -9.72 9.63 -10.61
C THR A 169 -9.11 8.51 -11.46
N SER A 170 -7.89 8.10 -11.13
CA SER A 170 -7.14 7.08 -11.87
C SER A 170 -7.85 5.74 -11.88
N ASP A 171 -7.70 5.00 -12.98
CA ASP A 171 -8.24 3.64 -13.07
C ASP A 171 -7.66 2.73 -11.99
N LEU A 172 -8.56 1.98 -11.35
CA LEU A 172 -8.22 0.96 -10.37
C LEU A 172 -8.10 -0.39 -11.07
N ALA A 173 -6.92 -1.02 -10.95
CA ALA A 173 -6.71 -2.40 -11.35
C ALA A 173 -6.41 -3.28 -10.14
N LEU A 174 -7.11 -4.41 -10.05
CA LEU A 174 -6.91 -5.43 -9.02
C LEU A 174 -5.95 -6.49 -9.55
N ARG A 175 -4.79 -6.61 -8.93
CA ARG A 175 -3.84 -7.66 -9.24
C ARG A 175 -4.32 -8.97 -8.63
N THR A 176 -4.73 -9.89 -9.50
CA THR A 176 -5.51 -11.07 -9.14
C THR A 176 -4.76 -12.35 -9.48
N SER A 177 -4.67 -13.26 -8.51
CA SER A 177 -4.06 -14.59 -8.63
C SER A 177 -4.91 -15.64 -7.92
N SER A 178 -4.74 -16.92 -8.31
CA SER A 178 -5.40 -18.04 -7.65
C SER A 178 -4.42 -19.08 -7.16
N PHE A 179 -4.79 -19.73 -6.06
CA PHE A 179 -3.96 -20.68 -5.35
C PHE A 179 -4.77 -21.92 -4.99
N VAL A 180 -4.15 -23.08 -5.08
CA VAL A 180 -4.73 -24.37 -4.71
C VAL A 180 -3.92 -25.02 -3.61
N ARG A 181 -4.55 -25.90 -2.86
CA ARG A 181 -3.85 -26.76 -1.89
C ARG A 181 -4.06 -28.22 -2.25
N SER A 182 -3.01 -29.02 -2.13
CA SER A 182 -3.05 -30.45 -2.40
C SER A 182 -3.99 -31.20 -1.45
N ASP A 183 -4.15 -30.73 -0.21
CA ASP A 183 -5.08 -31.29 0.78
C ASP A 183 -6.54 -30.86 0.59
N GLN A 184 -6.82 -29.85 -0.25
CA GLN A 184 -8.17 -29.35 -0.53
C GLN A 184 -8.41 -29.13 -2.03
N PRO A 185 -8.36 -30.19 -2.87
CA PRO A 185 -8.38 -30.05 -4.33
C PRO A 185 -9.69 -29.48 -4.91
N GLY A 186 -10.78 -29.50 -4.13
CA GLY A 186 -12.11 -29.01 -4.53
C GLY A 186 -12.31 -27.50 -4.35
N THR A 187 -11.34 -26.80 -3.76
CA THR A 187 -11.44 -25.37 -3.47
C THR A 187 -10.26 -24.61 -4.05
N VAL A 188 -10.52 -23.38 -4.48
CA VAL A 188 -9.54 -22.44 -5.01
C VAL A 188 -9.56 -21.20 -4.14
N LEU A 189 -8.39 -20.79 -3.66
CA LEU A 189 -8.23 -19.52 -2.97
C LEU A 189 -7.97 -18.44 -4.02
N TRP A 190 -8.83 -17.43 -4.08
CA TRP A 190 -8.62 -16.26 -4.91
C TRP A 190 -8.08 -15.11 -4.06
N GLY A 191 -7.02 -14.49 -4.53
CA GLY A 191 -6.41 -13.32 -3.91
C GLY A 191 -6.34 -12.16 -4.90
N GLY A 192 -6.77 -10.99 -4.46
CA GLY A 192 -6.69 -9.74 -5.22
C GLY A 192 -6.06 -8.66 -4.36
N TYR A 193 -5.16 -7.85 -4.93
CA TYR A 193 -4.61 -6.71 -4.21
C TYR A 193 -4.30 -5.52 -5.10
N PHE A 194 -4.23 -4.35 -4.48
CA PHE A 194 -3.68 -3.13 -5.05
C PHE A 194 -3.12 -2.26 -3.90
N PHE A 195 -2.64 -1.08 -4.24
CA PHE A 195 -2.10 -0.12 -3.29
C PHE A 195 -2.67 1.26 -3.53
N VAL A 196 -2.81 2.03 -2.46
CA VAL A 196 -2.92 3.49 -2.51
C VAL A 196 -1.59 4.06 -2.08
N ALA A 197 -0.83 4.66 -3.00
CA ALA A 197 0.49 5.25 -2.72
C ALA A 197 0.44 6.74 -3.05
N ASN A 198 0.73 7.60 -2.07
CA ASN A 198 0.72 9.06 -2.22
C ASN A 198 -0.53 9.57 -2.96
N GLY A 199 -1.71 9.11 -2.53
CA GLY A 199 -2.98 9.50 -3.13
C GLY A 199 -3.25 8.95 -4.54
N LYS A 200 -2.53 7.92 -5.00
CA LYS A 200 -2.73 7.31 -6.33
C LYS A 200 -2.88 5.80 -6.24
N PHE A 201 -3.67 5.21 -7.13
CA PHE A 201 -3.78 3.75 -7.22
C PHE A 201 -2.55 3.13 -7.91
N ALA A 202 -2.13 1.99 -7.39
CA ALA A 202 -1.01 1.21 -7.87
C ALA A 202 -1.35 -0.28 -7.83
N ALA A 203 -1.25 -0.97 -8.96
CA ALA A 203 -1.58 -2.40 -9.04
C ALA A 203 -0.39 -3.32 -8.71
N THR A 204 0.85 -2.80 -8.67
CA THR A 204 2.06 -3.62 -8.46
C THR A 204 3.05 -3.00 -7.47
N PRO A 205 3.89 -3.81 -6.79
CA PRO A 205 4.97 -3.31 -5.94
C PRO A 205 5.90 -2.31 -6.65
N GLU A 206 6.18 -2.54 -7.94
CA GLU A 206 7.03 -1.65 -8.75
C GLU A 206 6.37 -0.29 -8.96
N SER A 207 5.04 -0.25 -9.15
CA SER A 207 4.30 1.01 -9.23
C SER A 207 4.29 1.77 -7.91
N VAL A 208 4.19 1.08 -6.77
CA VAL A 208 4.37 1.69 -5.43
C VAL A 208 5.76 2.29 -5.32
N LYS A 209 6.81 1.54 -5.71
CA LYS A 209 8.18 2.04 -5.65
C LYS A 209 8.36 3.33 -6.45
N ARG A 210 7.78 3.39 -7.64
CA ARG A 210 7.83 4.59 -8.49
C ARG A 210 7.09 5.78 -7.88
N LEU A 211 5.96 5.56 -7.21
CA LEU A 211 5.13 6.64 -6.66
C LEU A 211 5.64 7.12 -5.30
N ALA A 212 6.04 6.20 -4.43
CA ALA A 212 6.39 6.49 -3.04
C ALA A 212 7.87 6.88 -2.87
N PHE A 213 8.76 6.51 -3.79
CA PHE A 213 10.17 6.92 -3.76
C PHE A 213 10.52 8.03 -4.76
N ASP A 214 9.57 8.88 -5.12
CA ASP A 214 9.88 10.09 -5.88
C ASP A 214 10.87 10.94 -5.06
N PRO A 215 12.13 11.14 -5.52
CA PRO A 215 13.15 11.83 -4.75
C PRO A 215 12.76 13.29 -4.46
N SER A 216 11.90 13.90 -5.28
CA SER A 216 11.43 15.28 -5.04
C SER A 216 10.47 15.42 -3.86
N GLN A 217 9.88 14.31 -3.40
CA GLN A 217 8.88 14.32 -2.33
C GLN A 217 9.52 14.07 -0.97
N LYS A 218 9.27 14.95 0.00
CA LYS A 218 9.78 14.82 1.37
C LYS A 218 9.06 13.74 2.16
N MET A 219 7.75 13.60 1.96
CA MET A 219 6.88 12.63 2.60
C MET A 219 6.55 11.50 1.64
N ALA A 220 6.19 10.33 2.17
CA ALA A 220 5.51 9.33 1.38
C ALA A 220 4.85 8.24 2.26
N TYR A 221 3.81 7.63 1.70
CA TYR A 221 3.10 6.51 2.28
C TYR A 221 2.59 5.56 1.20
N TYR A 222 2.29 4.33 1.61
CA TYR A 222 1.40 3.48 0.84
C TYR A 222 0.53 2.62 1.75
N CYS A 223 -0.68 2.31 1.30
CA CYS A 223 -1.58 1.36 1.94
C CYS A 223 -1.80 0.19 0.99
N LYS A 224 -1.50 -1.03 1.43
CA LYS A 224 -1.89 -2.25 0.73
C LYS A 224 -3.37 -2.52 1.02
N VAL A 225 -4.12 -2.83 -0.03
CA VAL A 225 -5.50 -3.29 0.06
C VAL A 225 -5.56 -4.67 -0.57
N GLN A 226 -5.94 -5.67 0.21
CA GLN A 226 -5.97 -7.06 -0.21
C GLN A 226 -7.32 -7.68 0.12
N LEU A 227 -7.89 -8.39 -0.86
CA LEU A 227 -9.12 -9.16 -0.74
C LEU A 227 -8.81 -10.63 -1.01
N VAL A 228 -9.32 -11.50 -0.16
CA VAL A 228 -9.15 -12.95 -0.30
C VAL A 228 -10.50 -13.64 -0.13
N THR A 229 -10.76 -14.66 -0.93
CA THR A 229 -11.91 -15.56 -0.76
C THR A 229 -11.54 -16.99 -1.12
N GLN A 230 -12.32 -17.95 -0.61
CA GLN A 230 -12.19 -19.36 -0.97
C GLN A 230 -13.46 -19.77 -1.71
N LEU A 231 -13.30 -20.13 -2.98
CA LEU A 231 -14.39 -20.55 -3.85
C LEU A 231 -14.31 -22.05 -4.13
N LYS A 232 -15.45 -22.64 -4.51
CA LYS A 232 -15.45 -24.00 -5.07
C LYS A 232 -14.80 -23.93 -6.45
N ARG A 233 -14.00 -24.92 -6.83
CA ARG A 233 -13.27 -24.95 -8.11
C ARG A 233 -14.12 -24.73 -9.37
N ARG A 234 -15.43 -25.00 -9.29
CA ARG A 234 -16.41 -24.77 -10.38
C ARG A 234 -16.85 -23.30 -10.54
N GLN A 235 -16.61 -22.46 -9.54
CA GLN A 235 -16.87 -21.02 -9.60
C GLN A 235 -15.72 -20.36 -10.33
N ASP A 236 -16.03 -19.35 -11.12
CA ASP A 236 -15.06 -18.73 -12.00
C ASP A 236 -14.40 -17.51 -11.35
N ARG A 237 -13.39 -16.99 -12.05
CA ARG A 237 -12.67 -15.77 -11.67
C ARG A 237 -13.58 -14.54 -11.60
N SER A 238 -14.63 -14.48 -12.43
CA SER A 238 -15.56 -13.35 -12.48
C SER A 238 -16.31 -13.19 -11.17
N ASP A 239 -16.73 -14.30 -10.54
CA ASP A 239 -17.39 -14.25 -9.24
C ASP A 239 -16.56 -13.47 -8.19
N PHE A 240 -15.25 -13.71 -8.13
CA PHE A 240 -14.36 -12.99 -7.21
C PHE A 240 -14.16 -11.53 -7.62
N VAL A 241 -13.97 -11.26 -8.91
CA VAL A 241 -13.73 -9.91 -9.43
C VAL A 241 -14.96 -9.02 -9.24
N ASP A 242 -16.16 -9.56 -9.47
CA ASP A 242 -17.43 -8.86 -9.32
C ASP A 242 -17.72 -8.56 -7.85
N ALA A 243 -17.53 -9.54 -6.96
CA ALA A 243 -17.61 -9.33 -5.52
C ALA A 243 -16.62 -8.26 -5.03
N SER A 244 -15.38 -8.32 -5.51
CA SER A 244 -14.33 -7.36 -5.14
C SER A 244 -14.66 -5.96 -5.63
N ARG A 245 -15.15 -5.81 -6.86
CA ARG A 245 -15.54 -4.51 -7.44
C ARG A 245 -16.63 -3.85 -6.62
N GLU A 246 -17.74 -4.57 -6.39
CA GLU A 246 -18.89 -4.09 -5.63
C GLU A 246 -18.48 -3.69 -4.19
N PHE A 247 -17.69 -4.54 -3.53
CA PHE A 247 -17.19 -4.25 -2.20
C PHE A 247 -16.28 -3.01 -2.16
N LEU A 248 -15.39 -2.86 -3.16
CA LEU A 248 -14.46 -1.73 -3.24
C LEU A 248 -15.15 -0.41 -3.57
N GLU A 249 -16.22 -0.42 -4.38
CA GLU A 249 -17.06 0.77 -4.62
C GLU A 249 -17.57 1.37 -3.30
N LEU A 250 -17.94 0.51 -2.34
CA LEU A 250 -18.43 0.91 -1.02
C LEU A 250 -17.27 1.25 -0.06
N LEU A 251 -16.18 0.47 -0.08
CA LEU A 251 -15.05 0.63 0.84
C LEU A 251 -14.21 1.89 0.54
N LEU A 252 -13.99 2.21 -0.74
CA LEU A 252 -12.97 3.19 -1.16
C LEU A 252 -13.12 4.55 -0.46
N PRO A 253 -14.32 5.18 -0.38
CA PRO A 253 -14.47 6.44 0.34
C PRO A 253 -14.06 6.32 1.82
N HIS A 254 -14.45 5.25 2.51
CA HIS A 254 -14.10 5.06 3.93
C HIS A 254 -12.61 4.80 4.14
N LEU A 255 -11.98 4.07 3.22
CA LEU A 255 -10.53 3.87 3.22
C LEU A 255 -9.82 5.21 3.02
N MET A 256 -10.19 5.98 1.99
CA MET A 256 -9.57 7.27 1.69
C MET A 256 -9.74 8.28 2.82
N ARG A 257 -10.84 8.23 3.57
CA ARG A 257 -11.04 9.04 4.80
C ARG A 257 -10.01 8.72 5.90
N SER A 258 -9.50 7.49 5.92
CA SER A 258 -8.54 7.04 6.94
C SER A 258 -7.11 7.36 6.54
N LEU A 259 -6.82 7.31 5.23
CA LEU A 259 -5.52 7.62 4.66
C LEU A 259 -5.22 9.13 4.69
N PRO A 260 -3.94 9.54 4.61
CA PRO A 260 -3.58 10.95 4.53
C PRO A 260 -4.22 11.65 3.32
N ASP A 261 -4.71 12.88 3.52
CA ASP A 261 -5.16 13.74 2.43
C ASP A 261 -3.93 14.24 1.68
N TRP A 262 -3.56 13.52 0.63
CA TRP A 262 -2.37 13.84 -0.15
C TRP A 262 -2.49 15.18 -0.86
N ARG A 263 -3.71 15.61 -1.20
CA ARG A 263 -3.95 16.88 -1.88
C ARG A 263 -3.53 18.05 -1.00
N SER A 264 -3.97 18.06 0.26
CA SER A 264 -3.57 19.12 1.20
C SER A 264 -2.07 19.09 1.47
N LEU A 265 -1.50 17.90 1.69
CA LEU A 265 -0.07 17.74 1.95
C LEU A 265 0.82 18.18 0.77
N SER A 266 0.37 17.99 -0.47
CA SER A 266 1.09 18.48 -1.65
C SER A 266 0.98 20.00 -1.84
N ALA A 267 -0.17 20.59 -1.51
CA ALA A 267 -0.39 22.03 -1.66
C ALA A 267 0.46 22.84 -0.67
N ASP A 268 0.61 22.36 0.56
CA ASP A 268 1.44 23.00 1.59
C ASP A 268 2.92 23.07 1.17
N LEU A 269 3.40 22.05 0.43
CA LEU A 269 4.78 21.97 -0.08
C LEU A 269 5.05 22.91 -1.26
N GLU A 270 4.05 23.24 -2.09
CA GLU A 270 4.20 24.20 -3.19
C GLU A 270 4.16 25.66 -2.72
N SER A 271 3.63 25.90 -1.50
CA SER A 271 3.51 27.24 -0.89
C SER A 271 4.65 27.61 0.07
N SER A 272 5.56 26.68 0.35
CA SER A 272 6.70 26.81 1.28
C SER A 272 8.03 26.96 0.54
#